data_AF-A0A386QWJ3-F1
#
_entry.id   AF-A0A386QWJ3-F1
#
_cell.length_a   1.000
_cell.length_b   1.000
_cell.length_c   1.000
_cell.angle_alpha   90.00
_cell.angle_beta   90.00
_cell.angle_gamma   90.00
#
_symmetry.space_group_name_H-M   'P 1'
#
loop_
_entity.id
_entity.type
_entity.pdbx_description
1 polymer ?
#
loop_
_entity_poly.entity_id
_entity_poly.type
_entity_poly.pdbx_seq_one_letter_code
_entity_poly.pdbx_strand_id
1 'polypeptide(L)'
;MWLRSHRQLCLVFLLVCVLSVIFFLHIHQDSFPHGLGLSILCPDRRLVTPPVAIFCLPGTAMGPNASSSCPQHPASLSGTWTVYPNGRFGNQMGQYAMLLALAQLNGRRAFILPAMHAALAPVFRITLPVLAPEVDSRTPWRELQLHDWMSEEYADLRDPFLKLSGFPCSWT
;
A
#
# COMPACT_ATOMS: atom_id res chain seq x y z
N MET A 1 -18.97 -48.27 29.18
CA MET A 1 -19.26 -47.36 28.05
C MET A 1 -19.86 -46.07 28.63
N TRP A 2 -19.08 -44.99 28.71
CA TRP A 2 -19.44 -43.78 29.45
C TRP A 2 -20.31 -42.87 28.59
N LEU A 3 -21.61 -42.77 28.87
CA LEU A 3 -22.46 -41.74 28.25
C LEU A 3 -22.10 -40.38 28.86
N ARG A 4 -21.15 -39.68 28.24
CA ARG A 4 -20.86 -38.28 28.57
C ARG A 4 -22.10 -37.46 28.19
N SER A 5 -22.85 -37.02 29.20
CA SER A 5 -24.10 -36.27 29.02
C SER A 5 -23.87 -35.08 28.10
N HIS A 6 -24.74 -34.91 27.10
CA HIS A 6 -24.73 -33.82 26.12
C HIS A 6 -24.57 -32.42 26.77
N ARG A 7 -25.08 -32.28 28.00
CA ARG A 7 -24.93 -31.06 28.82
C ARG A 7 -23.47 -30.75 29.16
N GLN A 8 -22.66 -31.76 29.44
CA GLN A 8 -21.23 -31.57 29.73
C GLN A 8 -20.44 -31.16 28.49
N LEU A 9 -20.78 -31.70 27.32
CA LEU A 9 -20.15 -31.28 26.06
C LEU A 9 -20.49 -29.82 25.73
N CYS A 10 -21.75 -29.42 25.95
CA CYS A 10 -22.19 -28.04 25.73
C CYS A 10 -21.50 -27.05 26.69
N LEU A 11 -21.34 -27.42 27.96
CA LEU A 11 -20.61 -26.60 28.95
C LEU A 11 -19.11 -26.47 28.59
N VAL A 12 -18.48 -27.56 28.14
CA VAL A 12 -17.08 -27.53 27.70
C VAL A 12 -16.93 -26.63 26.46
N PHE A 13 -17.84 -26.73 25.50
CA PHE A 13 -17.81 -25.88 24.30
C PHE A 13 -17.97 -24.39 24.65
N LEU A 14 -18.94 -24.04 25.50
CA LEU A 14 -19.14 -22.66 25.96
C LEU A 14 -17.88 -22.13 26.67
N LEU A 15 -17.26 -22.94 27.52
CA LEU A 15 -16.04 -22.56 28.23
C LEU A 15 -14.87 -22.32 27.27
N VAL A 16 -14.70 -23.17 26.25
CA VAL A 16 -13.68 -22.96 25.20
C VAL A 16 -13.94 -21.68 24.40
N CYS A 17 -15.19 -21.38 24.04
CA CYS A 17 -15.54 -20.14 23.34
C CYS A 17 -15.21 -18.90 24.18
N VAL A 18 -15.57 -18.89 25.47
CA VAL A 18 -15.30 -17.77 26.37
C VAL A 18 -13.79 -17.58 26.55
N LEU A 19 -13.03 -18.66 26.77
CA LEU A 19 -11.57 -18.58 26.91
C LEU A 19 -10.89 -18.08 25.63
N SER A 20 -11.37 -18.48 24.45
CA SER A 20 -10.85 -17.99 23.16
C SER A 20 -11.06 -16.48 23.00
N VAL A 21 -12.23 -15.96 23.37
CA VAL A 21 -12.52 -14.52 23.34
C VAL A 21 -11.63 -13.75 24.32
N ILE A 22 -11.46 -14.25 25.55
CA ILE A 22 -10.60 -13.61 26.56
C ILE A 22 -9.14 -13.58 26.09
N PHE A 23 -8.66 -14.68 25.51
CA PHE A 23 -7.30 -14.78 24.98
C PHE A 23 -7.08 -13.83 23.80
N PHE A 24 -8.04 -13.73 22.88
CA PHE A 24 -7.99 -12.77 21.78
C PHE A 24 -7.96 -11.31 22.27
N LEU A 25 -8.77 -10.98 23.28
CA LEU A 25 -8.76 -9.66 23.90
C LEU A 25 -7.45 -9.37 24.61
N HIS A 26 -6.84 -10.35 25.30
CA HIS A 26 -5.52 -10.20 25.91
C HIS A 26 -4.42 -9.95 24.87
N ILE A 27 -4.38 -10.72 23.77
CA ILE A 27 -3.40 -10.49 22.70
C ILE A 27 -3.57 -9.09 22.11
N HIS A 28 -4.81 -8.64 21.91
CA HIS A 28 -5.06 -7.30 21.37
C HIS A 28 -4.72 -6.20 22.39
N GLN A 29 -4.86 -6.44 23.69
CA GLN A 29 -4.42 -5.50 24.74
C GLN A 29 -2.89 -5.45 24.85
N ASP A 30 -2.19 -6.58 24.74
CA ASP A 30 -0.72 -6.66 24.72
C ASP A 30 -0.10 -6.11 23.42
N SER A 31 -0.90 -6.02 22.35
CA SER A 31 -0.51 -5.33 21.11
C SER A 31 -0.53 -3.79 21.26
N PHE A 32 -1.12 -3.27 22.32
CA PHE A 32 -1.21 -1.84 22.62
C PHE A 32 -0.83 -1.49 24.08
N PRO A 33 0.42 -1.71 24.55
CA PRO A 33 0.87 -1.11 25.79
C PRO A 33 1.52 0.25 25.51
N HIS A 34 0.83 1.31 25.96
CA HIS A 34 1.34 2.67 26.24
C HIS A 34 1.62 3.62 25.06
N GLY A 35 0.81 4.70 24.99
CA GLY A 35 1.14 5.86 24.15
C GLY A 35 0.14 7.02 24.07
N LEU A 36 -0.89 7.12 24.92
CA LEU A 36 -1.69 8.35 25.05
C LEU A 36 -0.94 9.36 25.94
N GLY A 37 0.09 9.98 25.37
CA GLY A 37 0.81 11.12 25.95
C GLY A 37 0.37 12.42 25.29
N LEU A 38 -0.74 13.00 25.77
CA LEU A 38 -1.11 14.39 25.47
C LEU A 38 -0.31 15.31 26.40
N SER A 39 0.72 15.98 25.89
CA SER A 39 1.27 17.28 26.35
C SER A 39 2.42 17.69 25.39
N ILE A 40 2.24 18.61 24.44
CA ILE A 40 2.24 20.09 24.58
C ILE A 40 3.68 20.68 24.56
N LEU A 41 3.90 21.57 23.56
CA LEU A 41 4.91 22.64 23.42
C LEU A 41 6.34 22.31 22.92
N CYS A 42 6.56 22.42 21.59
CA CYS A 42 7.16 23.62 20.98
C CYS A 42 7.19 23.55 19.44
N PRO A 43 7.24 24.69 18.74
CA PRO A 43 6.84 24.85 17.34
C PRO A 43 8.00 24.83 16.34
N ASP A 44 7.65 24.43 15.12
CA ASP A 44 8.25 24.77 13.82
C ASP A 44 9.79 24.69 13.66
N ARG A 45 10.27 23.65 12.96
CA ARG A 45 11.17 23.81 11.82
C ARG A 45 11.32 22.51 11.01
N ARG A 46 10.74 22.53 9.81
CA ARG A 46 11.13 21.78 8.60
C ARG A 46 11.71 20.36 8.81
N LEU A 47 10.86 19.34 8.90
CA LEU A 47 11.27 17.98 8.55
C LEU A 47 11.07 17.76 7.04
N VAL A 48 12.16 17.99 6.32
CA VAL A 48 12.42 17.42 5.00
C VAL A 48 12.20 15.91 5.09
N THR A 49 11.31 15.39 4.26
CA THR A 49 11.13 13.96 3.97
C THR A 49 12.48 13.26 3.79
N PRO A 50 12.74 12.10 4.41
CA PRO A 50 13.99 11.38 4.17
C PRO A 50 13.99 10.89 2.71
N PRO A 51 15.03 11.18 1.90
CA PRO A 51 15.19 10.51 0.63
C PRO A 51 15.56 9.06 0.93
N VAL A 52 14.78 8.11 0.40
CA VAL A 52 15.24 6.73 0.27
C VAL A 52 16.45 6.77 -0.65
N ALA A 53 17.65 6.67 -0.07
CA ALA A 53 18.88 6.58 -0.82
C ALA A 53 19.03 5.14 -1.35
N ILE A 54 19.05 4.98 -2.66
CA ILE A 54 19.49 3.74 -3.30
C ILE A 54 21.02 3.70 -3.15
N PHE A 55 21.53 2.80 -2.31
CA PHE A 55 22.97 2.56 -2.17
C PHE A 55 23.44 1.67 -3.32
N CYS A 56 24.27 2.20 -4.22
CA CYS A 56 25.10 1.38 -5.09
C CYS A 56 26.29 0.84 -4.28
N LEU A 57 26.43 -0.47 -4.20
CA LEU A 57 27.58 -1.12 -3.59
C LEU A 57 28.86 -0.81 -4.39
N PRO A 58 29.97 -0.40 -3.77
CA PRO A 58 31.20 -0.12 -4.49
C PRO A 58 31.96 -1.43 -4.77
N GLY A 59 32.26 -1.70 -6.04
CA GLY A 59 33.35 -2.61 -6.38
C GLY A 59 33.23 -3.39 -7.69
N THR A 60 33.30 -2.73 -8.85
CA THR A 60 33.97 -3.28 -10.05
C THR A 60 34.46 -2.14 -10.95
N ALA A 61 35.69 -2.27 -11.47
CA ALA A 61 36.48 -1.20 -12.06
C ALA A 61 35.85 -0.50 -13.28
N MET A 62 35.98 0.83 -13.26
CA MET A 62 35.51 1.78 -14.28
C MET A 62 36.56 1.87 -15.39
N GLY A 63 36.20 1.51 -16.61
CA GLY A 63 36.96 1.91 -17.80
C GLY A 63 36.90 3.45 -17.97
N PRO A 64 37.96 4.10 -18.46
CA PRO A 64 37.98 5.54 -18.64
C PRO A 64 37.18 5.86 -19.91
N ASN A 65 35.87 6.03 -19.78
CA ASN A 65 34.94 6.77 -20.66
C ASN A 65 33.50 6.26 -20.42
N ALA A 66 33.00 6.43 -19.21
CA ALA A 66 31.57 6.32 -18.94
C ALA A 66 31.17 7.55 -18.14
N SER A 67 30.58 8.52 -18.83
CA SER A 67 29.74 9.53 -18.19
C SER A 67 28.53 8.83 -17.59
N SER A 68 28.69 8.26 -16.39
CA SER A 68 27.56 7.78 -15.59
C SER A 68 26.94 9.00 -14.91
N SER A 69 26.16 9.78 -15.67
CA SER A 69 25.12 10.56 -15.03
C SER A 69 24.23 9.54 -14.30
N CYS A 70 24.10 9.66 -12.98
CA CYS A 70 22.93 9.09 -12.32
C CYS A 70 21.70 9.44 -13.19
N PRO A 71 20.78 8.49 -13.46
CA PRO A 71 19.53 8.87 -14.10
C PRO A 71 18.99 10.02 -13.26
N GLN A 72 18.94 11.22 -13.85
CA GLN A 72 18.22 12.30 -13.21
C GLN A 72 16.84 11.71 -12.96
N HIS A 73 16.41 11.74 -11.70
CA HIS A 73 15.03 11.40 -11.37
C HIS A 73 14.19 12.16 -12.39
N PRO A 74 13.49 11.45 -13.31
CA PRO A 74 12.93 12.09 -14.49
C PRO A 74 12.11 13.25 -13.97
N ALA A 75 12.42 14.47 -14.44
CA ALA A 75 11.74 15.68 -14.02
C ALA A 75 10.25 15.35 -13.94
N SER A 76 9.68 15.37 -12.72
CA SER A 76 8.40 14.73 -12.43
C SER A 76 7.43 15.08 -13.55
N LEU A 77 7.08 14.09 -14.37
CA LEU A 77 6.22 14.33 -15.50
C LEU A 77 4.86 14.72 -14.90
N SER A 78 4.41 15.93 -15.21
CA SER A 78 3.14 16.44 -14.69
C SER A 78 2.03 15.42 -15.00
N GLY A 79 1.23 15.11 -13.98
CA GLY A 79 0.23 14.05 -14.07
C GLY A 79 -0.12 13.47 -12.71
N THR A 80 -1.20 12.72 -12.68
CA THR A 80 -1.72 12.05 -11.49
C THR A 80 -2.41 10.78 -11.92
N TRP A 81 -2.08 9.68 -11.28
CA TRP A 81 -2.64 8.37 -11.55
C TRP A 81 -3.37 7.83 -10.32
N THR A 82 -4.39 7.02 -10.57
CA THR A 82 -5.13 6.29 -9.53
C THR A 82 -5.55 4.92 -10.05
N VAL A 83 -6.20 4.11 -9.22
CA VAL A 83 -6.64 2.75 -9.56
C VAL A 83 -8.05 2.54 -9.03
N TYR A 84 -8.87 1.77 -9.75
CA TYR A 84 -10.17 1.31 -9.29
C TYR A 84 -9.98 0.24 -8.19
N PRO A 85 -10.30 0.53 -6.91
CA PRO A 85 -10.26 -0.48 -5.86
C PRO A 85 -11.31 -1.54 -6.14
N ASN A 86 -10.88 -2.78 -6.34
CA ASN A 86 -11.79 -3.88 -6.61
C ASN A 86 -11.28 -5.20 -5.98
N GLY A 87 -12.19 -6.16 -5.83
CA GLY A 87 -11.90 -7.47 -5.27
C GLY A 87 -11.68 -7.46 -3.75
N ARG A 88 -11.15 -8.59 -3.27
CA ARG A 88 -10.89 -8.82 -1.84
C ARG A 88 -9.66 -8.04 -1.37
N PHE A 89 -9.46 -7.98 -0.07
CA PHE A 89 -8.36 -7.26 0.58
C PHE A 89 -6.98 -7.48 -0.07
N GLY A 90 -6.62 -8.73 -0.38
CA GLY A 90 -5.35 -9.05 -1.05
C GLY A 90 -5.23 -8.45 -2.46
N ASN A 91 -6.32 -8.38 -3.21
CA ASN A 91 -6.35 -7.75 -4.52
C ASN A 91 -6.15 -6.25 -4.42
N GLN A 92 -6.81 -5.60 -3.45
CA GLN A 92 -6.63 -4.16 -3.24
C GLN A 92 -5.21 -3.82 -2.78
N MET A 93 -4.59 -4.68 -1.97
CA MET A 93 -3.18 -4.54 -1.61
C MET A 93 -2.26 -4.69 -2.82
N GLY A 94 -2.55 -5.64 -3.71
CA GLY A 94 -1.84 -5.77 -4.99
C GLY A 94 -2.01 -4.55 -5.90
N GLN A 95 -3.22 -4.02 -6.01
CA GLN A 95 -3.51 -2.80 -6.76
C GLN A 95 -2.79 -1.57 -6.18
N TYR A 96 -2.70 -1.46 -4.86
CA TYR A 96 -1.90 -0.42 -4.20
C TYR A 96 -0.42 -0.52 -4.60
N ALA A 97 0.16 -1.71 -4.50
CA ALA A 97 1.56 -1.94 -4.85
C ALA A 97 1.84 -1.65 -6.33
N MET A 98 0.94 -2.11 -7.21
CA MET A 98 1.01 -1.85 -8.65
C MET A 98 0.93 -0.35 -8.97
N LEU A 99 -0.04 0.37 -8.39
CA LEU A 99 -0.20 1.81 -8.64
C LEU A 99 1.07 2.56 -8.22
N LEU A 100 1.63 2.24 -7.05
CA LEU A 100 2.86 2.84 -6.56
C LEU A 100 4.02 2.56 -7.52
N ALA A 101 4.23 1.31 -7.92
CA ALA A 101 5.32 0.90 -8.79
C ALA A 101 5.23 1.54 -10.18
N LEU A 102 4.07 1.48 -10.82
CA LEU A 102 3.87 2.04 -12.16
C LEU A 102 3.97 3.57 -12.17
N ALA A 103 3.41 4.24 -11.15
CA ALA A 103 3.55 5.69 -11.05
C ALA A 103 5.00 6.12 -10.84
N GLN A 104 5.75 5.41 -9.99
CA GLN A 104 7.19 5.67 -9.77
C GLN A 104 8.00 5.45 -11.06
N LEU A 105 7.78 4.32 -11.74
CA LEU A 105 8.46 3.97 -12.99
C LEU A 105 8.24 5.03 -14.08
N ASN A 106 7.03 5.59 -14.14
CA ASN A 106 6.64 6.58 -15.14
C ASN A 106 6.78 8.03 -14.68
N GLY A 107 7.39 8.28 -13.50
CA GLY A 107 7.60 9.63 -12.98
C GLY A 107 6.32 10.40 -12.64
N ARG A 108 5.25 9.71 -12.27
CA ARG A 108 3.91 10.24 -11.97
C ARG A 108 3.62 10.26 -10.49
N ARG A 109 2.65 11.08 -10.08
CA ARG A 109 2.07 11.04 -8.73
C ARG A 109 0.95 10.02 -8.67
N ALA A 110 0.93 9.20 -7.63
CA ALA A 110 -0.13 8.24 -7.36
C ALA A 110 -1.01 8.71 -6.19
N PHE A 111 -2.32 8.52 -6.34
CA PHE A 111 -3.30 8.74 -5.27
C PHE A 111 -4.24 7.55 -5.19
N ILE A 112 -4.61 7.15 -3.98
CA ILE A 112 -5.58 6.07 -3.77
C ILE A 112 -6.98 6.65 -3.57
N LEU A 113 -8.00 5.92 -3.99
CA LEU A 113 -9.38 6.31 -3.70
C LEU A 113 -9.73 6.08 -2.22
N PRO A 114 -10.70 6.83 -1.65
CA PRO A 114 -11.10 6.69 -0.26
C PRO A 114 -11.49 5.24 0.14
N ALA A 115 -12.13 4.51 -0.77
CA ALA A 115 -12.51 3.12 -0.54
C ALA A 115 -11.28 2.20 -0.34
N MET A 116 -10.21 2.40 -1.11
CA MET A 116 -8.96 1.65 -0.93
C MET A 116 -8.30 1.98 0.40
N HIS A 117 -8.27 3.28 0.76
CA HIS A 117 -7.72 3.71 2.04
C HIS A 117 -8.47 3.08 3.21
N ALA A 118 -9.81 3.13 3.19
CA ALA A 118 -10.65 2.52 4.21
C ALA A 118 -10.43 1.01 4.33
N ALA A 119 -10.18 0.31 3.22
CA ALA A 119 -9.91 -1.12 3.22
C ALA A 119 -8.52 -1.46 3.78
N LEU A 120 -7.48 -0.72 3.39
CA LEU A 120 -6.08 -1.10 3.66
C LEU A 120 -5.49 -0.46 4.92
N ALA A 121 -5.82 0.79 5.23
CA ALA A 121 -5.23 1.55 6.33
C ALA A 121 -5.39 0.91 7.73
N PRO A 122 -6.47 0.16 8.05
CA PRO A 122 -6.60 -0.50 9.34
C PRO A 122 -5.52 -1.57 9.61
N VAL A 123 -4.93 -2.14 8.56
CA VAL A 123 -3.98 -3.26 8.66
C VAL A 123 -2.57 -2.84 8.22
N PHE A 124 -2.45 -1.96 7.24
CA PHE A 124 -1.18 -1.54 6.67
C PHE A 124 -0.90 -0.05 6.86
N ARG A 125 0.37 0.27 7.12
CA ARG A 125 0.87 1.65 7.07
C ARG A 125 1.11 2.06 5.63
N ILE A 126 0.04 2.45 4.96
CA ILE A 126 0.08 2.98 3.59
C ILE A 126 0.50 4.45 3.57
N THR A 127 1.16 4.86 2.48
CA THR A 127 1.80 6.19 2.34
C THR A 127 1.25 7.02 1.19
N LEU A 128 0.58 6.39 0.22
CA LEU A 128 -0.04 7.12 -0.88
C LEU A 128 -1.14 8.07 -0.36
N PRO A 129 -1.19 9.32 -0.84
CA PRO A 129 -2.24 10.26 -0.47
C PRO A 129 -3.60 9.80 -1.00
N VAL A 130 -4.66 10.18 -0.27
CA VAL A 130 -6.04 9.91 -0.67
C VAL A 130 -6.52 10.97 -1.65
N LEU A 131 -7.11 10.55 -2.77
CA LEU A 131 -7.73 11.43 -3.75
C LEU A 131 -9.09 11.92 -3.25
N ALA A 132 -9.32 13.22 -3.30
CA ALA A 132 -10.63 13.80 -2.97
C ALA A 132 -11.69 13.38 -4.02
N PRO A 133 -12.91 12.96 -3.60
CA PRO A 133 -13.97 12.54 -4.53
C PRO A 133 -14.31 13.57 -5.60
N GLU A 134 -14.27 14.86 -5.26
CA GLU A 134 -14.56 15.96 -6.19
C GLU A 134 -13.50 16.04 -7.28
N VAL A 135 -12.23 15.81 -6.93
CA VAL A 135 -11.12 15.76 -7.88
C VAL A 135 -11.23 14.52 -8.76
N ASP A 136 -11.57 13.36 -8.19
CA ASP A 136 -11.80 12.13 -8.96
C ASP A 136 -12.90 12.33 -10.01
N SER A 137 -14.00 12.99 -9.65
CA SER A 137 -15.14 13.22 -10.55
C SER A 137 -14.85 14.19 -11.71
N ARG A 138 -13.89 15.11 -11.53
CA ARG A 138 -13.58 16.19 -12.48
C ARG A 138 -12.35 15.92 -13.32
N THR A 139 -11.50 14.99 -12.88
CA THR A 139 -10.31 14.62 -13.63
C THR A 139 -10.73 13.86 -14.88
N PRO A 140 -10.24 14.25 -16.08
CA PRO A 140 -10.53 13.54 -17.33
C PRO A 140 -9.69 12.26 -17.41
N TRP A 141 -10.05 11.27 -16.60
CA TRP A 141 -9.33 10.00 -16.54
C TRP A 141 -9.36 9.27 -17.88
N ARG A 142 -8.19 8.83 -18.33
CA ARG A 142 -8.10 7.76 -19.31
C ARG A 142 -8.02 6.44 -18.56
N GLU A 143 -8.96 5.56 -18.84
CA GLU A 143 -8.99 4.23 -18.25
C GLU A 143 -7.98 3.33 -18.95
N LEU A 144 -7.21 2.59 -18.15
CA LEU A 144 -6.29 1.58 -18.65
C LEU A 144 -6.50 0.30 -17.85
N GLN A 145 -7.02 -0.72 -18.53
CA GLN A 145 -7.10 -2.07 -17.98
C GLN A 145 -5.76 -2.77 -18.20
N LEU A 146 -5.10 -3.12 -17.11
CA LEU A 146 -3.84 -3.86 -17.15
C LEU A 146 -4.08 -5.33 -17.45
N HIS A 147 -3.10 -5.96 -18.08
CA HIS A 147 -3.03 -7.40 -18.22
C HIS A 147 -2.90 -8.10 -16.85
N ASP A 148 -3.17 -9.39 -16.83
CA ASP A 148 -2.91 -10.27 -15.69
C ASP A 148 -1.41 -10.58 -15.52
N TRP A 149 -0.57 -10.20 -16.48
CA TRP A 149 0.90 -10.12 -16.37
C TRP A 149 1.39 -8.66 -16.43
N MET A 150 2.57 -8.36 -15.90
CA MET A 150 3.20 -7.04 -16.09
C MET A 150 3.90 -7.01 -17.46
N SER A 151 3.37 -6.19 -18.38
CA SER A 151 3.94 -6.02 -19.72
C SER A 151 4.99 -4.90 -19.76
N GLU A 152 6.00 -5.05 -20.62
CA GLU A 152 7.01 -4.01 -20.88
C GLU A 152 6.40 -2.70 -21.41
N GLU A 153 5.22 -2.76 -22.02
CA GLU A 153 4.50 -1.57 -22.50
C GLU A 153 4.16 -0.57 -21.38
N TYR A 154 4.12 -1.03 -20.12
CA TYR A 154 3.84 -0.18 -18.97
C TYR A 154 5.07 0.60 -18.47
N ALA A 155 6.25 0.37 -19.07
CA ALA A 155 7.48 1.08 -18.74
C ALA A 155 7.49 2.55 -19.22
N ASP A 156 6.67 2.89 -20.23
CA ASP A 156 6.59 4.25 -20.79
C ASP A 156 5.15 4.63 -21.18
N LEU A 157 4.32 4.87 -20.18
CA LEU A 157 2.97 5.39 -20.34
C LEU A 157 2.96 6.92 -20.37
N ARG A 158 2.50 7.45 -21.51
CA ARG A 158 2.53 8.89 -21.80
C ARG A 158 1.38 9.67 -21.18
N ASP A 159 0.25 9.00 -20.92
CA ASP A 159 -0.95 9.66 -20.41
C ASP A 159 -0.75 10.28 -19.01
N PRO A 160 -1.06 11.57 -18.84
CA PRO A 160 -0.85 12.25 -17.56
C PRO A 160 -1.91 11.88 -16.51
N PHE A 161 -3.11 11.46 -16.93
CA PHE A 161 -4.23 11.15 -16.05
C PHE A 161 -4.76 9.75 -16.32
N LEU A 162 -4.18 8.74 -15.66
CA LEU A 162 -4.60 7.35 -15.79
C LEU A 162 -5.41 6.87 -14.58
N LYS A 163 -6.48 6.14 -14.87
CA LYS A 163 -7.22 5.35 -13.89
C LYS A 163 -7.09 3.88 -14.24
N LEU A 164 -6.24 3.20 -13.49
CA LEU A 164 -5.84 1.82 -13.75
C LEU A 164 -6.92 0.85 -13.26
N SER A 165 -7.04 -0.30 -13.91
CA SER A 165 -7.84 -1.44 -13.45
C SER A 165 -7.12 -2.76 -13.75
N GLY A 166 -7.62 -3.87 -13.20
CA GLY A 166 -7.00 -5.20 -13.34
C GLY A 166 -6.28 -5.68 -12.08
N PHE A 167 -5.73 -6.89 -12.17
CA PHE A 167 -5.05 -7.61 -11.09
C PHE A 167 -3.79 -8.33 -11.63
N PRO A 168 -2.72 -7.61 -11.97
CA PRO A 168 -1.51 -8.25 -12.47
C PRO A 168 -0.89 -9.17 -11.40
N CYS A 169 -0.48 -10.37 -11.82
CA CYS A 169 -0.04 -11.46 -10.95
C CYS A 169 1.49 -11.55 -10.79
N SER A 170 2.27 -11.10 -11.78
CA SER A 170 3.74 -11.21 -11.76
C SER A 170 4.43 -10.28 -12.74
N TRP A 171 5.70 -9.97 -12.46
CA TRP A 171 6.66 -9.48 -13.45
C TRP A 171 7.15 -10.66 -14.29
N THR A 172 7.07 -10.56 -15.62
CA THR A 172 7.66 -11.54 -16.54
C THR A 172 9.02 -11.08 -17.01
#